data_AF-A0A0F9FJ64-F1
#
_entry.id   AF-A0A0F9FJ64-F1
#
_cell.length_a   1.000
_cell.length_b   1.000
_cell.length_c   1.000
_cell.angle_alpha   90.00
_cell.angle_beta   90.00
_cell.angle_gamma   90.00
#
_symmetry.space_group_name_H-M   'P 1'
#
loop_
_entity.id
_entity.type
_entity.pdbx_description
1 polymer ?
#
loop_
_entity_poly.entity_id
_entity_poly.type
_entity_poly.pdbx_seq_one_letter_code
_entity_poly.pdbx_strand_id
1 'polypeptide(L)' 'MNIHLTISSEQLTKQDLQRLIQAIRDCEQECFPDKEISIWIEAPELSAPECEQILDSIKPPYKYRYGPFHVASSAERDEG' A
#
# COMPACT_ATOMS: atom_id res chain seq x y z
N MET A 1 18.78 -6.67 2.64
CA MET A 1 19.13 -5.31 3.10
C MET A 1 17.88 -4.72 3.72
N ASN A 2 17.99 -4.05 4.86
CA ASN A 2 16.84 -3.37 5.47
C ASN A 2 16.80 -1.94 4.94
N ILE A 3 15.70 -1.54 4.31
CA ILE A 3 15.50 -0.24 3.69
C ILE A 3 14.18 0.30 4.23
N HIS A 4 14.17 1.56 4.69
CA HIS A 4 12.96 2.27 5.07
C HIS A 4 12.72 3.40 4.07
N LEU A 5 11.52 3.45 3.48
CA LEU A 5 11.12 4.46 2.49
C LEU A 5 9.81 5.11 2.95
N THR A 6 9.79 6.45 2.98
CA THR A 6 8.60 7.24 3.34
C THR A 6 8.25 8.14 2.15
N ILE A 7 6.98 8.09 1.72
CA ILE A 7 6.41 8.99 0.70
C ILE A 7 5.25 9.72 1.37
N SER A 8 5.33 11.05 1.47
CA SER A 8 4.28 11.89 2.04
C SER A 8 3.77 12.88 1.00
N SER A 9 2.46 13.11 1.00
CA SER A 9 1.83 14.15 0.20
C SER A 9 0.50 14.53 0.81
N GLU A 10 0.26 15.84 0.92
CA GLU A 10 -1.02 16.40 1.37
C GLU A 10 -2.01 16.59 0.20
N GLN A 11 -1.58 16.29 -1.03
CA GLN A 11 -2.33 16.58 -2.25
C GLN A 11 -2.85 15.33 -2.95
N LEU A 12 -2.36 14.14 -2.60
CA LEU A 12 -2.79 12.91 -3.25
C LEU A 12 -4.20 12.56 -2.82
N THR A 13 -5.06 12.33 -3.81
CA THR A 13 -6.41 11.80 -3.56
C THR A 13 -6.35 10.29 -3.37
N LYS A 14 -7.47 9.69 -2.94
CA LYS A 14 -7.66 8.23 -2.92
C LYS A 14 -7.28 7.55 -4.24
N GLN A 15 -7.66 8.15 -5.38
CA GLN A 15 -7.34 7.60 -6.70
C GLN A 15 -5.85 7.70 -7.02
N ASP A 16 -5.18 8.76 -6.59
CA ASP A 16 -3.75 8.91 -6.82
C ASP A 16 -2.95 7.95 -5.95
N LEU A 17 -3.39 7.71 -4.71
CA LEU A 17 -2.82 6.67 -3.86
C LEU A 17 -2.94 5.28 -4.51
N GLN A 18 -4.11 4.96 -5.06
CA GLN A 18 -4.32 3.72 -5.80
C GLN A 18 -3.35 3.61 -7.00
N ARG A 19 -3.21 4.68 -7.80
CA ARG A 19 -2.27 4.72 -8.94
C ARG A 19 -0.82 4.55 -8.49
N LEU A 20 -0.44 5.17 -7.38
CA LEU A 20 0.90 5.06 -6.82
C LEU A 20 1.20 3.60 -6.41
N ILE A 21 0.29 2.96 -5.68
CA ILE A 21 0.44 1.56 -5.27
C ILE A 21 0.53 0.64 -6.50
N GLN A 22 -0.30 0.88 -7.51
CA GLN A 22 -0.24 0.11 -8.76
C GLN A 22 1.10 0.27 -9.47
N ALA A 23 1.63 1.49 -9.56
CA ALA A 23 2.94 1.73 -10.17
C ALA A 23 4.08 1.03 -9.42
N ILE A 24 4.01 0.98 -8.08
CA ILE A 24 4.99 0.23 -7.29
C ILE A 24 4.86 -1.27 -7.56
N ARG A 25 3.63 -1.80 -7.66
CA ARG A 25 3.38 -3.20 -7.99
C ARG A 25 3.94 -3.58 -9.36
N ASP A 26 3.70 -2.74 -10.37
CA ASP A 26 4.20 -2.97 -11.73
C ASP A 26 5.74 -3.03 -11.74
N CYS A 27 6.38 -2.09 -11.04
CA CYS A 27 7.83 -2.06 -10.87
C CYS A 27 8.37 -3.31 -10.14
N GLU A 28 7.70 -3.76 -9.07
CA GLU A 28 8.07 -4.99 -8.36
C GLU A 28 8.02 -6.21 -9.29
N GLN A 29 6.94 -6.36 -10.07
CA GLN A 29 6.78 -7.49 -10.99
C GLN A 29 7.79 -7.48 -12.12
N GLU A 30 8.14 -6.30 -12.64
CA GLU A 30 9.09 -6.16 -13.75
C GLU A 30 10.54 -6.34 -13.28
N CYS A 31 10.94 -5.64 -12.21
CA CYS A 31 12.34 -5.55 -11.80
C CYS A 31 12.75 -6.65 -10.82
N PHE A 32 11.80 -7.14 -10.01
CA PHE A 32 12.07 -8.00 -8.86
C PHE A 32 11.09 -9.18 -8.73
N PRO A 33 10.84 -9.96 -9.81
CA PRO A 33 9.80 -10.99 -9.83
C PRO A 33 9.95 -12.08 -8.75
N ASP A 34 11.19 -12.32 -8.30
CA ASP A 34 11.52 -13.34 -7.30
C ASP A 34 11.79 -12.77 -5.90
N LYS A 35 11.50 -11.48 -5.67
CA LYS A 35 11.72 -10.82 -4.38
C LYS A 35 10.40 -10.52 -3.69
N GLU A 36 10.38 -10.66 -2.39
CA GLU A 36 9.29 -10.21 -1.54
C GLU A 36 9.64 -8.83 -0.98
N ILE A 37 8.84 -7.82 -1.34
CA ILE A 37 9.08 -6.42 -0.98
C ILE A 37 7.91 -5.90 -0.15
N SER A 38 8.08 -5.76 1.17
CA SER A 38 7.06 -5.19 2.06
C SER A 38 7.04 -3.66 2.05
N ILE A 39 5.85 -3.08 1.89
CA ILE A 39 5.58 -1.65 1.80
C ILE A 39 4.47 -1.27 2.79
N TRP A 40 4.81 -0.41 3.73
CA TRP A 40 3.84 0.15 4.67
C TRP A 40 3.39 1.53 4.20
N ILE A 41 2.08 1.77 4.20
CA ILE A 41 1.47 3.02 3.78
C ILE A 41 0.53 3.48 4.88
N GLU A 42 0.69 4.72 5.32
CA GLU A 42 -0.23 5.36 6.24
C GLU A 42 -1.12 6.33 5.48
N ALA A 43 -2.43 6.08 5.50
CA ALA A 43 -3.43 6.93 4.87
C ALA A 43 -4.43 7.38 5.93
N PRO A 44 -4.05 8.33 6.80
CA PRO A 44 -4.83 8.71 7.98
C PRO A 44 -6.22 9.25 7.65
N GLU A 45 -6.39 9.80 6.45
CA GLU A 45 -7.62 10.38 5.91
C GLU A 45 -8.59 9.35 5.31
N LEU A 46 -8.17 8.08 5.17
CA LEU A 46 -9.00 7.01 4.63
C LEU A 46 -9.55 6.13 5.75
N SER A 47 -10.78 5.66 5.58
CA SER A 47 -11.33 4.62 6.45
C SER A 47 -10.78 3.22 6.09
N ALA A 48 -10.79 2.30 7.04
CA ALA A 48 -10.33 0.92 6.80
C ALA A 48 -11.00 0.24 5.58
N PRO A 49 -12.32 0.36 5.34
CA PRO A 49 -12.94 -0.18 4.13
C PRO A 49 -12.44 0.47 2.83
N GLU A 50 -12.04 1.74 2.86
CA GLU A 50 -11.45 2.41 1.70
C GLU A 50 -10.03 1.94 1.42
N CYS A 51 -9.25 1.68 2.48
CA CYS A 51 -7.95 1.04 2.38
C CYS A 51 -8.07 -0.36 1.76
N GLU A 52 -9.03 -1.17 2.23
CA GLU A 52 -9.32 -2.50 1.67
C GLU A 52 -9.70 -2.42 0.18
N GLN A 53 -10.58 -1.48 -0.19
CA GLN A 53 -10.97 -1.28 -1.59
C GLN A 53 -9.79 -0.94 -2.50
N ILE A 54 -8.85 -0.12 -2.02
CA ILE A 54 -7.63 0.20 -2.76
C ILE A 54 -6.82 -1.08 -2.96
N LEU A 55 -6.56 -1.83 -1.90
CA LEU A 55 -5.75 -3.05 -1.96
C LEU A 55 -6.38 -4.12 -2.89
N ASP A 56 -7.69 -4.33 -2.82
CA ASP A 56 -8.42 -5.27 -3.68
C ASP A 56 -8.36 -4.89 -5.18
N SER A 57 -8.17 -3.60 -5.47
CA SER A 57 -8.11 -3.09 -6.83
C SER A 57 -6.76 -3.32 -7.52
N ILE A 58 -5.67 -3.53 -6.77
CA ILE A 58 -4.30 -3.65 -7.31
C ILE A 58 -4.12 -4.97 -8.07
N LYS A 59 -3.41 -4.92 -9.20
CA LYS A 59 -3.13 -6.07 -10.08
C LYS A 59 -1.63 -6.24 -10.36
N PRO A 60 -1.12 -7.49 -10.49
CA PRO A 60 -1.75 -8.71 -10.03
C PRO A 60 -1.95 -8.67 -8.50
N PRO A 61 -3.01 -9.30 -7.97
CA PRO A 61 -3.29 -9.26 -6.54
C PRO A 61 -2.09 -9.81 -5.76
N TYR A 62 -1.88 -9.29 -4.56
CA TYR A 62 -0.89 -9.85 -3.65
C TYR A 62 -1.30 -11.26 -3.23
N LYS A 63 -0.32 -12.15 -3.07
CA LYS A 63 -0.57 -13.54 -2.64
C LYS A 63 -1.22 -13.63 -1.27
N TYR A 64 -0.99 -12.65 -0.41
CA TYR A 64 -1.59 -12.56 0.91
C TYR A 64 -2.50 -11.33 0.97
N ARG A 65 -3.66 -11.47 1.61
CA ARG A 65 -4.63 -10.39 1.81
C ARG A 65 -4.05 -9.26 2.66
N TYR A 66 -3.15 -9.63 3.57
CA TYR A 66 -2.16 -8.78 4.23
C TYR A 66 -0.81 -9.03 3.55
N GLY A 67 -0.72 -8.63 2.29
CA GLY A 67 0.47 -8.79 1.48
C GLY A 67 1.65 -8.02 2.06
N PRO A 68 2.75 -7.92 1.32
CA PRO A 68 3.77 -6.93 1.63
C PRO A 68 3.20 -5.52 1.86
N PHE A 69 2.05 -5.21 1.28
CA PHE A 69 1.39 -3.92 1.39
C PHE A 69 0.40 -3.88 2.53
N HIS A 70 0.62 -2.94 3.45
CA HIS A 70 -0.32 -2.61 4.52
C HIS A 70 -0.71 -1.14 4.39
N VAL A 71 -2.01 -0.86 4.27
CA VAL A 71 -2.53 0.52 4.28
C VAL A 71 -3.31 0.69 5.57
N ALA A 72 -2.73 1.39 6.54
CA ALA A 72 -3.36 1.63 7.84
C ALA A 72 -4.14 2.95 7.84
N SER A 73 -5.34 2.93 8.42
CA SER A 73 -6.06 4.14 8.81
C SER A 73 -5.66 4.59 10.21
N SER A 74 -5.89 5.86 10.56
CA SER A 74 -5.63 6.36 11.93
C SER A 74 -6.45 5.66 13.01
N ALA A 75 -7.59 5.07 12.65
CA ALA A 75 -8.52 4.41 13.58
C ALA A 75 -8.01 3.08 14.15
N GLU A 76 -6.98 2.48 13.53
CA GLU A 76 -6.40 1.21 13.98
C GLU A 76 -5.32 1.38 15.06
N ARG A 77 -5.01 2.62 15.48
CA ARG A 77 -3.97 2.91 16.48
C ARG A 77 -4.45 2.87 17.95
N ASP A 78 -5.75 2.75 18.20
CA ASP A 78 -6.32 2.84 19.56
C ASP A 78 -6.52 1.49 20.29
N GLU A 79 -6.14 0.36 19.68
CA GLU A 79 -6.09 -0.93 20.38
C GLU A 79 -4.65 -1.24 20.83
N GLY A 80 -4.18 -0.50 21.84
CA GLY A 80 -2.89 -0.69 22.52
C GLY A 80 -3.03 -0.79 24.03
#